data_AF-A0A7X0P1C1-F1
#
_entry.id   AF-A0A7X0P1C1-F1
#
_cell.length_a   1.000
_cell.length_b   1.000
_cell.length_c   1.000
_cell.angle_alpha   90.00
_cell.angle_beta   90.00
_cell.angle_gamma   90.00
#
_symmetry.space_group_name_H-M   'P 1'
#
loop_
_entity.id
_entity.type
_entity.pdbx_description
1 polymer ?
#
loop_
_entity_poly.entity_id
_entity_poly.type
_entity_poly.pdbx_seq_one_letter_code
_entity_poly.pdbx_strand_id
1 'polypeptide(L)'
;MDALVIYESMYGNTKKIAEAVAEGLATRMRAEVVEVGSAPPQIGKEIALLVVGGPTHAFSMSRASTRQPAAHAVARRLRRLGVRSVAPAESFYVTDIRGALVEGELERARQWGESLAASFPVPAS
;
A
#
# COMPACT_ATOMS: atom_id res chain seq x y z
N MET A 1 -11.86 10.69 -9.99
CA MET A 1 -11.08 10.65 -8.73
C MET A 1 -9.87 9.80 -8.99
N ASP A 2 -8.72 10.22 -8.49
CA ASP A 2 -7.45 9.57 -8.78
C ASP A 2 -6.80 9.09 -7.48
N ALA A 3 -6.07 7.98 -7.57
CA ALA A 3 -5.25 7.43 -6.51
C ALA A 3 -3.79 7.35 -6.96
N LEU A 4 -2.88 7.55 -6.01
CA LEU A 4 -1.45 7.35 -6.20
C LEU A 4 -0.98 6.26 -5.25
N VAL A 5 -0.30 5.26 -5.78
CA VAL A 5 0.34 4.18 -5.03
C VAL A 5 1.85 4.37 -5.12
N ILE A 6 2.46 4.83 -4.02
CA ILE A 6 3.91 4.97 -3.91
C ILE A 6 4.47 3.73 -3.22
N TYR A 7 5.54 3.15 -3.78
CA TYR A 7 6.21 2.01 -3.15
C TYR A 7 7.72 2.16 -3.09
N GLU A 8 8.32 1.55 -2.08
CA GLU A 8 9.74 1.19 -2.04
C GLU A 8 9.87 -0.33 -2.12
N SER A 9 10.85 -0.84 -2.88
CA SER A 9 11.02 -2.29 -3.03
C SER A 9 12.49 -2.68 -3.22
N MET A 10 12.97 -3.57 -2.35
CA MET A 10 14.35 -4.11 -2.45
C MET A 10 14.44 -5.39 -3.28
N TYR A 11 13.43 -6.26 -3.18
CA TYR A 11 13.40 -7.58 -3.84
C TYR A 11 12.26 -7.74 -4.84
N GLY A 12 11.55 -6.65 -5.18
CA GLY A 12 10.44 -6.66 -6.11
C GLY A 12 9.08 -7.03 -5.51
N ASN A 13 9.01 -7.63 -4.31
CA ASN A 13 7.73 -8.04 -3.72
C ASN A 13 6.79 -6.86 -3.44
N THR A 14 7.27 -5.76 -2.86
CA THR A 14 6.43 -4.57 -2.62
C THR A 14 5.91 -3.97 -3.92
N LYS A 15 6.69 -4.03 -5.00
CA LYS A 15 6.25 -3.58 -6.32
C LYS A 15 5.04 -4.39 -6.80
N LYS A 16 5.13 -5.72 -6.75
CA LYS A 16 4.04 -6.61 -7.16
C LYS A 16 2.77 -6.39 -6.33
N ILE A 17 2.93 -6.16 -5.01
CA ILE A 17 1.83 -5.79 -4.13
C ILE A 17 1.22 -4.46 -4.56
N ALA A 18 2.03 -3.42 -4.78
CA ALA A 18 1.58 -2.09 -5.18
C ALA A 18 0.80 -2.12 -6.50
N GLU A 19 1.26 -2.90 -7.48
CA GLU A 19 0.57 -3.14 -8.74
C GLU A 19 -0.80 -3.81 -8.50
N ALA A 20 -0.85 -4.88 -7.70
CA ALA A 20 -2.11 -5.56 -7.38
C ALA A 20 -3.12 -4.64 -6.65
N VAL A 21 -2.66 -3.81 -5.69
CA VAL A 21 -3.51 -2.81 -5.03
C VAL A 21 -4.06 -1.82 -6.06
N ALA A 22 -3.21 -1.33 -6.96
CA ALA A 22 -3.64 -0.39 -8.00
C ALA A 22 -4.65 -1.01 -8.96
N GLU A 23 -4.51 -2.30 -9.30
CA GLU A 23 -5.53 -3.03 -10.08
C GLU A 23 -6.89 -3.05 -9.36
N GLY A 24 -6.89 -3.30 -8.05
CA GLY A 24 -8.12 -3.24 -7.25
C GLY A 24 -8.74 -1.83 -7.21
N LEU A 25 -7.90 -0.80 -7.09
CA LEU A 25 -8.32 0.60 -7.11
C LEU A 25 -8.90 1.02 -8.48
N ALA A 26 -8.30 0.51 -9.57
CA ALA A 26 -8.68 0.78 -10.94
C ALA A 26 -10.13 0.41 -11.28
N THR A 27 -10.79 -0.40 -10.43
CA THR A 27 -12.20 -0.74 -10.57
C THR A 27 -13.15 0.46 -10.42
N ARG A 28 -12.73 1.54 -9.75
CA ARG A 28 -13.58 2.74 -9.52
C ARG A 28 -12.88 4.09 -9.69
N MET A 29 -11.55 4.12 -9.71
CA MET A 29 -10.76 5.35 -9.81
C MET A 29 -9.50 5.13 -10.65
N ARG A 30 -8.96 6.19 -11.24
CA ARG A 30 -7.66 6.08 -11.92
C ARG A 30 -6.59 5.85 -10.86
N ALA A 31 -5.72 4.86 -11.05
CA ALA A 31 -4.67 4.53 -10.10
C ALA A 31 -3.31 4.55 -10.81
N GLU A 32 -2.39 5.37 -10.29
CA GLU A 32 -1.00 5.43 -10.75
C GLU A 32 -0.09 4.73 -9.73
N VAL A 33 0.92 4.01 -10.22
CA VAL A 33 1.92 3.32 -9.39
C VAL A 33 3.29 3.92 -9.64
N VAL A 34 3.93 4.40 -8.58
CA VAL A 34 5.22 5.10 -8.67
C VAL A 34 6.18 4.55 -7.63
N GLU A 35 7.42 4.30 -8.04
CA GLU A 35 8.51 3.98 -7.12
C GLU A 35 8.96 5.24 -6.38
N VAL A 36 9.27 5.16 -5.09
CA VAL A 36 9.51 6.32 -4.23
C VAL A 36 10.60 7.28 -4.73
N GLY A 37 11.65 6.77 -5.37
CA GLY A 37 12.72 7.58 -5.98
C GLY A 37 12.26 8.39 -7.20
N SER A 38 11.12 8.04 -7.79
CA SER A 38 10.47 8.75 -8.90
C SER A 38 9.20 9.50 -8.47
N ALA A 39 8.84 9.45 -7.18
CA ALA A 39 7.61 10.06 -6.69
C ALA A 39 7.69 11.60 -6.76
N PRO A 40 6.57 12.27 -7.11
CA PRO A 40 6.56 13.73 -7.17
C PRO A 40 6.77 14.33 -5.77
N PRO A 41 7.52 15.44 -5.65
CA PRO A 41 7.79 16.07 -4.36
C PRO A 41 6.56 16.76 -3.75
N GLN A 42 5.49 16.91 -4.52
CA GLN A 42 4.19 17.37 -4.05
C GLN A 42 3.07 16.53 -4.67
N ILE A 43 2.07 16.19 -3.86
CA ILE A 43 0.87 15.48 -4.34
C ILE A 43 -0.20 16.53 -4.66
N GLY A 44 -0.73 16.48 -5.88
CA GLY A 44 -1.79 17.39 -6.33
C GLY A 44 -3.14 17.09 -5.66
N LYS A 45 -4.06 18.06 -5.76
CA LYS A 45 -5.39 17.99 -5.11
C LYS A 45 -6.35 17.00 -5.78
N GLU A 46 -6.05 16.60 -7.00
CA GLU A 46 -6.77 15.60 -7.79
C GLU A 46 -6.64 14.17 -7.20
N ILE A 47 -5.58 13.92 -6.44
CA ILE A 47 -5.35 12.65 -5.75
C ILE A 47 -6.25 12.59 -4.52
N ALA A 48 -7.31 11.80 -4.62
CA ALA A 48 -8.26 11.56 -3.53
C ALA A 48 -7.72 10.53 -2.52
N LEU A 49 -6.80 9.65 -2.95
CA LEU A 49 -6.21 8.60 -2.13
C LEU A 49 -4.72 8.44 -2.41
N LEU A 50 -3.91 8.47 -1.33
CA LEU A 50 -2.51 8.08 -1.36
C LEU A 50 -2.33 6.74 -0.63
N VAL A 51 -1.77 5.75 -1.32
CA VAL A 51 -1.34 4.46 -0.74
C VAL A 51 0.19 4.45 -0.72
N VAL A 52 0.79 4.05 0.40
CA VAL A 52 2.24 3.97 0.55
C VAL A 52 2.64 2.57 1.02
N GLY A 53 3.52 1.91 0.28
CA GLY A 53 4.05 0.58 0.60
C GLY A 53 5.57 0.58 0.74
N GLY A 54 6.11 -0.28 1.61
CA GLY A 54 7.55 -0.43 1.80
C GLY A 54 7.91 -1.76 2.45
N PRO A 55 9.17 -2.21 2.33
CA PRO A 55 9.61 -3.44 2.99
C PRO A 55 9.55 -3.28 4.51
N THR A 56 9.05 -4.31 5.21
CA THR A 56 9.16 -4.36 6.67
C THR A 56 10.52 -4.96 7.02
N HIS A 57 11.50 -4.11 7.32
CA HIS A 57 12.83 -4.56 7.78
C HIS A 57 12.75 -5.26 9.14
N ALA A 58 12.52 -6.57 9.13
CA ALA A 58 12.74 -7.42 10.28
C ALA A 58 14.13 -8.07 10.15
N PHE A 59 15.16 -7.49 10.78
CA PHE A 59 16.51 -8.08 10.90
C PHE A 59 16.56 -9.30 11.86
N SER A 60 15.49 -10.10 11.98
CA SER A 60 15.48 -11.35 12.74
C SER A 60 14.38 -12.29 12.25
N MET A 61 14.52 -13.60 12.51
CA MET A 61 13.47 -14.60 12.27
C MET A 61 12.17 -14.17 12.97
N SER A 62 11.19 -13.72 12.19
CA SER A 62 9.91 -13.22 12.65
C SER A 62 9.05 -14.36 13.18
N ARG A 63 8.97 -14.49 14.52
CA ARG A 63 7.87 -15.23 15.16
C ARG A 63 6.57 -14.43 15.01
N ALA A 64 5.45 -15.14 14.93
CA ALA A 64 4.11 -14.57 14.75
C ALA A 64 3.75 -13.44 15.75
N SER A 65 4.42 -13.40 16.91
CA SER A 65 4.16 -12.51 18.04
C SER A 65 4.77 -11.10 17.95
N THR A 66 5.58 -10.76 16.93
CA THR A 66 6.22 -9.41 16.83
C THR A 66 5.86 -8.61 15.57
N ARG A 67 4.82 -9.01 14.83
CA ARG A 67 4.46 -8.50 13.48
C ARG A 67 3.77 -7.12 13.41
N GLN A 68 4.07 -6.16 14.31
CA GLN A 68 3.44 -4.81 14.26
C GLN A 68 4.36 -3.57 14.47
N PRO A 69 5.56 -3.40 13.87
CA PRO A 69 6.34 -2.17 14.10
C PRO A 69 6.22 -1.11 12.98
N ALA A 70 6.47 -1.46 11.72
CA ALA A 70 6.77 -0.46 10.68
C ALA A 70 5.53 0.32 10.22
N ALA A 71 4.49 -0.38 9.75
CA ALA A 71 3.31 0.27 9.20
C ALA A 71 2.52 1.08 10.27
N HIS A 72 2.51 0.59 11.51
CA HIS A 72 1.95 1.33 12.65
C HIS A 72 2.76 2.58 13.02
N ALA A 73 4.10 2.52 12.97
CA ALA A 73 4.93 3.69 13.20
C ALA A 73 4.68 4.76 12.13
N VAL A 74 4.57 4.37 10.86
CA VAL A 74 4.22 5.24 9.74
C VAL A 74 2.83 5.84 9.94
N ALA A 75 1.81 5.01 10.19
CA ALA A 75 0.43 5.48 10.43
C ALA A 75 0.35 6.47 11.60
N ARG A 76 1.09 6.21 12.69
CA ARG A 76 1.16 7.12 13.85
C ARG A 76 1.84 8.44 13.49
N ARG A 77 2.89 8.44 12.67
CA ARG A 77 3.56 9.67 12.22
C ARG A 77 2.65 10.48 11.30
N LEU A 78 1.99 9.83 10.34
CA LEU A 78 1.04 10.46 9.41
C LEU A 78 -0.13 11.12 10.16
N ARG A 79 -0.70 10.43 11.16
CA ARG A 79 -1.73 11.02 12.05
C ARG A 79 -1.27 12.31 12.73
N ARG A 80 -0.01 12.38 13.20
CA ARG A 80 0.53 13.59 13.83
C ARG A 80 0.70 14.75 12.84
N LEU A 81 0.81 14.46 11.55
CA LEU A 81 0.88 15.46 10.48
C LEU A 81 -0.52 15.86 9.97
N GLY A 82 -1.59 15.40 10.62
CA GLY A 82 -2.97 15.72 10.22
C GLY A 82 -3.48 14.90 9.03
N VAL A 83 -2.72 13.90 8.57
CA VAL A 83 -3.16 13.01 7.49
C VAL A 83 -4.24 12.06 8.02
N ARG A 84 -5.39 12.05 7.34
CA ARG A 84 -6.48 11.13 7.64
C ARG A 84 -6.13 9.73 7.12
N SER A 85 -6.16 8.75 8.00
CA SER A 85 -6.13 7.32 7.63
C SER A 85 -7.51 6.91 7.13
N VAL A 86 -7.56 6.35 5.92
CA VAL A 86 -8.80 5.84 5.30
C VAL A 86 -9.08 4.38 5.67
N ALA A 87 -8.04 3.63 6.00
CA ALA A 87 -8.09 2.24 6.42
C ALA A 87 -6.89 1.91 7.34
N PRO A 88 -6.96 0.82 8.13
CA PRO A 88 -5.80 0.26 8.82
C PRO A 88 -4.68 -0.10 7.84
N ALA A 89 -3.45 -0.17 8.34
CA ALA A 89 -2.33 -0.61 7.54
C ALA A 89 -2.42 -2.13 7.27
N GLU A 90 -2.26 -2.52 6.01
CA GLU A 90 -2.28 -3.92 5.58
C GLU A 90 -0.86 -4.50 5.52
N SER A 91 -0.73 -5.81 5.75
CA SER A 91 0.56 -6.52 5.68
C SER A 91 0.47 -7.73 4.76
N PHE A 92 1.55 -7.92 4.00
CA PHE A 92 1.69 -9.02 3.06
C PHE A 92 2.91 -9.88 3.39
N TYR A 93 2.80 -11.18 3.13
CA TYR A 93 3.76 -12.17 3.61
C TYR A 93 4.61 -12.75 2.49
N VAL A 94 5.85 -13.06 2.83
CA VAL A 94 6.83 -13.71 1.95
C VAL A 94 7.28 -15.03 2.58
N THR A 95 7.66 -16.00 1.76
CA THR A 95 8.05 -17.36 2.20
C THR A 95 9.36 -17.35 3.00
N ASP A 96 10.27 -16.43 2.67
CA ASP A 96 11.50 -16.13 3.40
C ASP A 96 11.91 -14.67 3.15
N ILE A 97 13.00 -14.19 3.77
CA ILE A 97 13.45 -12.78 3.69
C ILE A 97 13.63 -12.29 2.24
N ARG A 98 14.06 -13.16 1.33
CA ARG A 98 14.23 -12.89 -0.12
C ARG A 98 13.25 -13.72 -0.96
N GLY A 99 12.33 -14.41 -0.30
CA GLY A 99 11.45 -15.40 -0.88
C GLY A 99 10.33 -14.76 -1.69
N ALA A 100 9.61 -15.61 -2.40
CA ALA A 100 8.41 -15.19 -3.10
C ALA A 100 7.33 -14.73 -2.11
N LEU A 101 6.36 -13.99 -2.61
CA LEU A 101 5.11 -13.78 -1.88
C LEU A 101 4.47 -15.13 -1.57
N VAL A 102 3.87 -15.23 -0.39
CA VAL A 102 3.01 -16.37 -0.05
C VAL A 102 1.88 -16.44 -1.08
N GLU A 103 1.47 -17.66 -1.42
CA GLU A 103 0.39 -17.89 -2.38
C GLU A 103 -0.89 -17.16 -1.93
N GLY A 104 -1.56 -16.50 -2.88
CA GLY A 104 -2.77 -15.72 -2.63
C GLY A 104 -2.56 -14.29 -2.11
N GLU A 105 -1.34 -13.89 -1.75
CA GLU A 105 -1.07 -12.53 -1.24
C GLU A 105 -1.34 -11.43 -2.27
N LEU A 106 -1.09 -11.70 -3.56
CA LEU A 106 -1.41 -10.77 -4.64
C LEU A 106 -2.93 -10.58 -4.79
N GLU A 107 -3.69 -11.65 -4.68
CA GLU A 107 -5.15 -11.58 -4.75
C GLU A 107 -5.72 -10.85 -3.51
N ARG A 108 -5.16 -11.09 -2.32
CA ARG A 108 -5.48 -10.29 -1.12
C ARG A 108 -5.17 -8.81 -1.32
N ALA A 109 -4.05 -8.47 -1.95
CA ALA A 109 -3.67 -7.08 -2.24
C ALA A 109 -4.67 -6.41 -3.18
N ARG A 110 -5.08 -7.13 -4.23
CA ARG A 110 -6.12 -6.69 -5.17
C ARG A 110 -7.45 -6.43 -4.47
N GLN A 111 -7.93 -7.39 -3.68
CA GLN A 111 -9.18 -7.27 -2.92
C GLN A 111 -9.12 -6.12 -1.90
N TRP A 112 -7.97 -5.90 -1.27
CA TRP A 112 -7.77 -4.75 -0.41
C TRP A 112 -7.89 -3.44 -1.19
N GLY A 113 -7.27 -3.34 -2.37
CA GLY A 113 -7.44 -2.20 -3.28
C GLY A 113 -8.90 -1.94 -3.66
N GLU A 114 -9.67 -2.98 -3.97
CA GLU A 114 -11.12 -2.86 -4.25
C GLU A 114 -11.90 -2.31 -3.04
N SER A 115 -11.58 -2.78 -1.83
CA SER A 115 -12.22 -2.32 -0.60
C SER A 115 -11.93 -0.84 -0.30
N LEU A 116 -10.72 -0.38 -0.62
CA LEU A 116 -10.34 1.02 -0.51
C LEU A 116 -11.13 1.86 -1.51
N ALA A 117 -11.18 1.43 -2.77
CA ALA A 117 -11.95 2.10 -3.82
C ALA A 117 -13.45 2.20 -3.49
N ALA A 118 -14.03 1.16 -2.90
CA ALA A 118 -15.43 1.15 -2.47
C ALA A 118 -15.73 2.15 -1.33
N SER A 119 -14.72 2.58 -0.59
CA SER A 119 -14.87 3.57 0.48
C SER A 119 -14.97 5.01 -0.03
N PHE A 120 -14.73 5.24 -1.33
CA PHE A 120 -14.88 6.53 -1.97
C PHE A 120 -16.18 6.59 -2.79
N PRO A 121 -16.93 7.71 -2.74
CA PRO A 121 -18.15 7.83 -3.52
C PRO A 121 -17.85 7.80 -5.01
N VAL A 122 -18.72 7.13 -5.77
CA VAL A 122 -18.67 7.14 -7.24
C VAL A 122 -18.96 8.57 -7.70
N PRO A 123 -18.14 9.17 -8.60
CA PRO A 123 -18.46 10.48 -9.15
C PRO A 123 -19.85 10.43 -9.80
N ALA A 124 -20.73 11.37 -9.46
CA ALA A 124 -21.96 11.56 -10.20
C ALA A 124 -21.60 11.88 -11.66
N SER A 125 -22.25 11.20 -12.60
CA SER A 125 -22.07 11.37 -14.04
C SER A 125 -22.42 12.78 -14.51
#